data_AF-A0A5K1U461-F1
#
_entry.id   AF-A0A5K1U461-F1
#
_cell.length_a   1.000
_cell.length_b   1.000
_cell.length_c   1.000
_cell.angle_alpha   90.00
_cell.angle_beta   90.00
_cell.angle_gamma   90.00
#
_symmetry.space_group_name_H-M   'P 1'
#
loop_
_entity.id
_entity.type
_entity.pdbx_description
1 polymer ?
#
loop_
_entity_poly.entity_id
_entity_poly.type
_entity_poly.pdbx_seq_one_letter_code
_entity_poly.pdbx_strand_id
1 'polypeptide(L)'
;MQKSFKDDSNVEKSDIPLFAYKLIKETSPTFQLENLTESNPNIINSNQNKLFGEVIVSAEHLEKEYKIEGRNESVFAVRDISFGSKSEILGIRKGEFVMLRGPSGGGKTTCLNMIGLIDKPSHGKLTMFGTEINEKTKESFMANLRLEKIGFVFQTYNLLSTMSAYENVELPMKILGRLNKKQRHERTIKLLELVGLQDRMNHLPSELSGGEQQRVTIARALSNEPELLLMDEPTGDLDTKNTIEVMNLILELNQKIGTTIIMVTHNPDIECYADRIIYLQDGHIIKQVINSQQTKLDYTAFMRYISLREESQS
;
A
#
# COMPACT_ATOMS: atom_id res chain seq x y z
N MET A 1 -16.20 46.35 30.15
CA MET A 1 -17.50 45.70 29.86
C MET A 1 -17.22 44.22 29.67
N GLN A 2 -17.30 43.46 30.75
CA GLN A 2 -17.19 42.00 30.78
C GLN A 2 -18.53 41.38 30.36
N LYS A 3 -18.50 40.30 29.58
CA LYS A 3 -19.42 39.18 29.75
C LYS A 3 -18.73 37.89 29.29
N SER A 4 -18.72 36.93 30.20
CA SER A 4 -18.12 35.60 30.14
C SER A 4 -19.16 34.51 29.84
N PHE A 5 -18.63 33.28 29.70
CA PHE A 5 -19.27 31.94 29.64
C PHE A 5 -19.75 31.51 28.23
N LYS A 6 -19.50 30.27 27.76
CA LYS A 6 -19.18 29.00 28.44
C LYS A 6 -18.49 28.01 27.47
N ASP A 7 -17.71 27.08 28.02
CA ASP A 7 -17.29 25.81 27.40
C ASP A 7 -18.44 25.08 26.72
N ASP A 8 -18.16 24.47 25.55
CA ASP A 8 -18.76 23.20 25.16
C ASP A 8 -17.81 22.44 24.22
N SER A 9 -17.20 21.41 24.79
CA SER A 9 -16.62 20.27 24.09
C SER A 9 -17.70 19.55 23.30
N ASN A 10 -17.58 19.47 21.98
CA ASN A 10 -18.14 18.35 21.19
C ASN A 10 -17.52 18.32 19.80
N VAL A 11 -16.70 17.30 19.58
CA VAL A 11 -16.18 16.88 18.27
C VAL A 11 -17.36 16.36 17.47
N GLU A 12 -17.84 17.14 16.51
CA GLU A 12 -18.83 16.68 15.53
C GLU A 12 -18.22 15.58 14.66
N LYS A 13 -18.75 14.37 14.85
CA LYS A 13 -18.62 13.24 13.93
C LYS A 13 -19.15 13.68 12.56
N SER A 14 -18.26 13.86 11.59
CA SER A 14 -18.64 14.15 10.21
C SER A 14 -18.66 12.88 9.35
N ASP A 15 -19.70 12.79 8.54
CA ASP A 15 -20.20 11.62 7.85
C ASP A 15 -19.29 11.08 6.72
N ILE A 16 -18.88 9.85 6.94
CA ILE A 16 -18.49 8.71 6.07
C ILE A 16 -19.09 8.71 4.64
N PRO A 17 -18.47 8.01 3.68
CA PRO A 17 -19.20 7.11 2.79
C PRO A 17 -19.42 5.76 3.49
N LEU A 18 -20.47 5.69 4.34
CA LEU A 18 -20.97 4.44 4.96
C LEU A 18 -21.83 3.66 3.95
N PHE A 19 -21.49 3.68 2.66
CA PHE A 19 -22.40 3.21 1.62
C PHE A 19 -22.37 1.68 1.44
N ALA A 20 -21.26 1.01 1.80
CA ALA A 20 -21.20 -0.45 1.82
C ALA A 20 -21.95 -1.07 3.02
N TYR A 21 -22.23 -0.30 4.08
CA TYR A 21 -22.91 -0.79 5.28
C TYR A 21 -24.42 -0.47 5.31
N LYS A 22 -24.88 0.57 4.60
CA LYS A 22 -26.26 1.06 4.72
C LYS A 22 -27.28 0.26 3.91
N LEU A 23 -26.87 -0.33 2.78
CA LEU A 23 -27.78 -1.15 1.95
C LEU A 23 -28.14 -2.51 2.56
N ILE A 24 -27.45 -2.95 3.61
CA ILE A 24 -27.80 -4.18 4.36
C ILE A 24 -28.86 -3.88 5.45
N LYS A 25 -29.08 -2.60 5.81
CA LYS A 25 -29.94 -2.21 6.94
C LYS A 25 -31.37 -1.80 6.57
N GLU A 26 -31.66 -1.42 5.32
CA GLU A 26 -32.90 -0.65 5.02
C GLU A 26 -34.05 -1.44 4.36
N THR A 27 -33.98 -2.78 4.27
CA THR A 27 -35.13 -3.63 3.90
C THR A 27 -35.59 -4.53 5.06
N SER A 28 -36.17 -3.89 6.10
CA SER A 28 -37.26 -4.28 7.05
C SER A 28 -37.51 -5.77 7.44
N PRO A 29 -38.12 -6.06 8.62
CA PRO A 29 -38.02 -5.48 9.96
C PRO A 29 -37.83 -6.56 11.08
N THR A 30 -37.43 -6.11 12.28
CA THR A 30 -37.36 -6.88 13.56
C THR A 30 -36.35 -8.04 13.62
N PHE A 31 -35.13 -7.76 14.08
CA PHE A 31 -34.36 -8.77 14.83
C PHE A 31 -33.52 -8.07 15.91
N GLN A 32 -33.80 -8.44 17.16
CA GLN A 32 -33.11 -7.96 18.36
C GLN A 32 -31.69 -8.56 18.44
N LEU A 33 -30.80 -7.80 19.08
CA LEU A 33 -29.33 -7.93 19.08
C LEU A 33 -28.76 -9.06 19.96
N GLU A 34 -29.54 -10.09 20.26
CA GLU A 34 -29.10 -11.22 21.09
C GLU A 34 -29.11 -12.50 20.25
N ASN A 35 -27.92 -13.09 20.04
CA ASN A 35 -27.58 -14.28 19.23
C ASN A 35 -27.05 -14.02 17.81
N LEU A 36 -25.85 -13.43 17.71
CA LEU A 36 -25.01 -13.49 16.49
C LEU A 36 -23.74 -14.33 16.70
N THR A 37 -23.84 -15.38 17.50
CA THR A 37 -23.00 -16.57 17.32
C THR A 37 -23.72 -17.48 16.33
N GLU A 38 -22.99 -17.88 15.28
CA GLU A 38 -23.31 -18.91 14.27
C GLU A 38 -23.75 -18.43 12.86
N SER A 39 -22.83 -18.68 11.91
CA SER A 39 -23.05 -18.93 10.47
C SER A 39 -23.57 -17.78 9.59
N ASN A 40 -22.64 -16.96 9.08
CA ASN A 40 -22.82 -16.28 7.79
C ASN A 40 -21.68 -16.74 6.85
N PRO A 41 -21.95 -17.56 5.82
CA PRO A 41 -20.88 -18.23 5.04
C PRO A 41 -20.17 -17.33 3.99
N ASN A 42 -20.53 -16.05 3.87
CA ASN A 42 -20.13 -15.19 2.75
C ASN A 42 -19.11 -14.09 3.07
N ILE A 43 -18.45 -14.14 4.24
CA ILE A 43 -17.32 -13.27 4.61
C ILE A 43 -16.28 -14.17 5.26
N ILE A 44 -15.14 -14.40 4.59
CA ILE A 44 -14.04 -15.15 5.20
C ILE A 44 -13.30 -14.17 6.11
N ASN A 45 -13.68 -14.16 7.38
CA ASN A 45 -13.04 -13.38 8.43
C ASN A 45 -11.55 -13.76 8.53
N SER A 46 -10.67 -12.79 8.30
CA SER A 46 -9.24 -12.92 8.62
C SER A 46 -8.97 -12.27 9.97
N ASN A 47 -8.18 -12.95 10.81
CA ASN A 47 -8.07 -12.80 12.27
C ASN A 47 -8.04 -11.35 12.84
N GLN A 48 -8.80 -11.14 13.92
CA GLN A 48 -8.97 -9.87 14.64
C GLN A 48 -7.80 -9.41 15.54
N ASN A 49 -6.63 -10.04 15.55
CA ASN A 49 -5.53 -9.64 16.45
C ASN A 49 -4.17 -9.68 15.75
N LYS A 50 -3.96 -8.77 14.81
CA LYS A 50 -2.66 -8.57 14.19
C LYS A 50 -1.76 -7.75 15.13
N LEU A 51 -0.66 -8.35 15.59
CA LEU A 51 0.32 -7.68 16.43
C LEU A 51 1.30 -6.91 15.56
N PHE A 52 1.23 -5.58 15.62
CA PHE A 52 2.19 -4.72 14.92
C PHE A 52 3.49 -4.58 15.71
N GLY A 53 4.62 -4.73 15.02
CA GLY A 53 5.95 -4.47 15.58
C GLY A 53 6.22 -2.98 15.78
N GLU A 54 7.49 -2.59 15.90
CA GLU A 54 7.87 -1.19 16.08
C GLU A 54 7.52 -0.30 14.89
N VAL A 55 7.56 1.02 15.08
CA VAL A 55 7.43 2.01 13.99
C VAL A 55 8.70 1.95 13.15
N ILE A 56 8.55 1.66 11.86
CA ILE A 56 9.65 1.56 10.90
C ILE A 56 9.68 2.72 9.90
N VAL A 57 8.57 3.46 9.74
CA VAL A 57 8.54 4.70 8.96
C VAL A 57 7.82 5.79 9.74
N SER A 58 8.47 6.95 9.87
CA SER A 58 7.87 8.18 10.39
C SER A 58 8.46 9.39 9.69
N ALA A 59 7.77 10.53 9.70
CA ALA A 59 8.23 11.76 9.10
C ALA A 59 7.92 12.98 9.99
N GLU A 60 8.81 13.96 9.97
CA GLU A 60 8.64 15.27 10.62
C GLU A 60 8.89 16.37 9.58
N HIS A 61 7.86 17.19 9.32
CA HIS A 61 7.88 18.34 8.41
C HIS A 61 8.37 18.03 7.00
N LEU A 62 7.98 16.88 6.45
CA LEU A 62 8.48 16.38 5.18
C LEU A 62 7.97 17.22 4.01
N GLU A 63 8.90 17.72 3.20
CA GLU A 63 8.58 18.52 2.00
C GLU A 63 9.35 18.03 0.79
N LYS A 64 8.72 18.17 -0.38
CA LYS A 64 9.36 17.94 -1.68
C LYS A 64 8.97 19.02 -2.67
N GLU A 65 9.97 19.72 -3.16
CA GLU A 65 9.87 20.64 -4.28
C GLU A 65 10.63 20.13 -5.50
N TYR A 66 10.07 20.37 -6.69
CA TYR A 66 10.71 20.12 -7.97
C TYR A 66 10.90 21.44 -8.71
N LYS A 67 12.10 21.64 -9.25
CA LYS A 67 12.39 22.76 -10.16
C LYS A 67 12.02 22.35 -11.57
N ILE A 68 11.09 23.07 -12.18
CA ILE A 68 10.70 22.85 -13.57
C ILE A 68 11.59 23.72 -14.45
N GLU A 69 12.32 23.08 -15.38
CA GLU A 69 13.14 23.81 -16.34
C GLU A 69 12.28 24.80 -17.15
N GLY A 70 12.75 26.05 -17.24
CA GLY A 70 12.01 27.13 -17.89
C GLY A 70 10.98 27.84 -17.00
N ARG A 71 10.84 27.47 -15.72
CA ARG A 71 10.06 28.23 -14.73
C ARG A 71 10.96 28.76 -13.62
N ASN A 72 10.67 29.97 -13.14
CA ASN A 72 11.36 30.56 -11.99
C ASN A 72 10.86 30.01 -10.65
N GLU A 73 9.69 29.38 -10.63
CA GLU A 73 9.03 28.90 -9.40
C GLU A 73 9.17 27.38 -9.28
N SER A 74 9.49 26.92 -8.07
CA SER A 74 9.42 25.51 -7.69
C SER A 74 7.96 25.06 -7.57
N VAL A 75 7.70 23.79 -7.90
CA VAL A 75 6.42 23.13 -7.63
C VAL A 75 6.58 22.21 -6.43
N PHE A 76 5.83 22.49 -5.36
CA PHE A 76 5.74 21.62 -4.20
C PHE A 76 4.77 20.48 -4.47
N ALA A 77 5.30 19.26 -4.45
CA ALA A 77 4.53 18.04 -4.60
C ALA A 77 4.11 17.45 -3.25
N VAL A 78 4.90 17.69 -2.20
CA VAL A 78 4.59 17.34 -0.81
C VAL A 78 4.92 18.52 0.09
N ARG A 79 4.00 18.83 1.02
CA ARG A 79 4.02 20.03 1.86
C ARG A 79 3.75 19.66 3.32
N ASP A 80 4.75 19.86 4.16
CA ASP A 80 4.70 19.71 5.61
C ASP A 80 4.01 18.42 6.11
N ILE A 81 4.37 17.27 5.52
CA ILE A 81 3.80 15.98 5.95
C ILE A 81 4.51 15.48 7.20
N SER A 82 3.73 15.25 8.26
CA SER A 82 4.21 14.67 9.52
C SER A 82 3.37 13.47 9.94
N PHE A 83 4.03 12.35 10.27
CA PHE A 83 3.38 11.15 10.82
C PHE A 83 4.36 10.39 11.72
N GLY A 84 3.89 9.89 12.86
CA GLY A 84 4.76 9.31 13.89
C GLY A 84 4.35 9.72 15.30
N SER A 85 5.27 9.63 16.25
CA SER A 85 5.02 9.92 17.67
C SER A 85 4.69 11.39 17.98
N LYS A 86 5.00 12.30 17.06
CA LYS A 86 4.77 13.75 17.20
C LYS A 86 3.64 14.28 16.29
N SER A 87 2.81 13.39 15.76
CA SER A 87 1.72 13.73 14.85
C SER A 87 0.45 12.98 15.26
N GLU A 88 -0.71 13.52 14.88
CA GLU A 88 -1.98 12.81 14.98
C GLU A 88 -2.06 11.64 13.99
N ILE A 89 -1.27 11.70 12.91
CA ILE A 89 -1.12 10.63 11.94
C ILE A 89 -0.08 9.62 12.46
N LEU A 90 -0.48 8.36 12.55
CA LEU A 90 0.37 7.32 13.13
C LEU A 90 1.56 6.98 12.23
N GLY A 91 2.70 6.71 12.86
CA GLY A 91 3.86 6.09 12.20
C GLY A 91 3.51 4.71 11.63
N ILE A 92 4.18 4.29 10.57
CA ILE A 92 3.92 3.00 9.93
C ILE A 92 4.70 1.91 10.67
N ARG A 93 3.97 0.90 11.12
CA ARG A 93 4.51 -0.16 11.97
C ARG A 93 4.86 -1.41 11.19
N LYS A 94 5.83 -2.17 11.69
CA LYS A 94 6.20 -3.46 11.09
C LYS A 94 5.00 -4.40 11.03
N GLY A 95 4.77 -4.98 9.85
CA GLY A 95 3.64 -5.85 9.53
C GLY A 95 2.37 -5.12 9.15
N GLU A 96 2.31 -3.79 9.22
CA GLU A 96 1.12 -3.02 8.85
C GLU A 96 0.91 -2.93 7.33
N PHE A 97 -0.34 -2.94 6.87
CA PHE A 97 -0.72 -2.61 5.50
C PHE A 97 -1.43 -1.25 5.46
N VAL A 98 -0.75 -0.23 4.92
CA VAL A 98 -1.26 1.13 4.80
C VAL A 98 -1.51 1.47 3.33
N MET A 99 -2.66 2.10 3.04
CA MET A 99 -2.92 2.69 1.74
C MET A 99 -2.78 4.22 1.78
N LEU A 100 -2.07 4.79 0.81
CA LEU A 100 -2.03 6.21 0.53
C LEU A 100 -3.01 6.52 -0.61
N ARG A 101 -4.08 7.24 -0.30
CA ARG A 101 -5.18 7.49 -1.24
C ARG A 101 -5.40 8.98 -1.47
N GLY A 102 -5.87 9.37 -2.64
CA GLY A 102 -6.13 10.76 -2.97
C GLY A 102 -6.31 10.99 -4.47
N PRO A 103 -6.73 12.19 -4.90
CA PRO A 103 -6.86 12.53 -6.31
C PRO A 103 -5.52 12.41 -7.05
N SER A 104 -5.59 12.29 -8.38
CA SER A 104 -4.39 12.38 -9.22
C SER A 104 -3.70 13.73 -9.00
N GLY A 105 -2.36 13.74 -8.97
CA GLY A 105 -1.59 14.94 -8.65
C GLY A 105 -1.52 15.31 -7.16
N GLY A 106 -2.19 14.59 -6.25
CA GLY A 106 -2.20 14.90 -4.81
C GLY A 106 -0.91 14.63 -4.02
N GLY A 107 0.21 14.32 -4.69
CA GLY A 107 1.51 14.08 -4.05
C GLY A 107 1.77 12.64 -3.59
N LYS A 108 0.89 11.67 -3.89
CA LYS A 108 0.98 10.27 -3.45
C LYS A 108 2.25 9.56 -3.91
N THR A 109 2.50 9.53 -5.22
CA THR A 109 3.70 8.91 -5.81
C THR A 109 4.96 9.61 -5.33
N THR A 110 4.96 10.93 -5.17
CA THR A 110 6.09 11.66 -4.57
C THR A 110 6.33 11.25 -3.11
N CYS A 111 5.28 11.12 -2.30
CA CYS A 111 5.38 10.65 -0.92
C CYS A 111 5.94 9.21 -0.88
N LEU A 112 5.43 8.32 -1.72
CA LEU A 112 5.90 6.95 -1.85
C LEU A 112 7.37 6.89 -2.30
N ASN A 113 7.77 7.71 -3.27
CA ASN A 113 9.15 7.81 -3.74
C ASN A 113 10.10 8.31 -2.66
N MET A 114 9.66 9.26 -1.81
CA MET A 114 10.46 9.68 -0.65
C MET A 114 10.57 8.58 0.39
N ILE A 115 9.46 7.91 0.74
CA ILE A 115 9.49 6.78 1.68
C ILE A 115 10.39 5.67 1.17
N GLY A 116 10.34 5.40 -0.12
CA GLY A 116 11.19 4.41 -0.76
C GLY A 116 12.56 4.92 -1.18
N LEU A 117 12.93 6.12 -0.73
CA LEU A 117 14.25 6.72 -0.90
C LEU A 117 14.68 6.91 -2.36
N ILE A 118 13.77 6.83 -3.33
CA ILE A 118 14.05 7.18 -4.73
C ILE A 118 14.30 8.69 -4.82
N ASP A 119 13.49 9.45 -4.09
CA ASP A 119 13.64 10.87 -3.90
C ASP A 119 14.13 11.18 -2.49
N LYS A 120 15.04 12.14 -2.36
CA LYS A 120 15.36 12.74 -1.07
C LYS A 120 14.36 13.85 -0.71
N PRO A 121 14.10 14.07 0.59
CA PRO A 121 13.36 15.24 1.05
C PRO A 121 14.05 16.52 0.60
N SER A 122 13.26 17.53 0.23
CA SER A 122 13.77 18.90 0.10
C SER A 122 13.98 19.46 1.49
N HIS A 123 12.97 19.40 2.37
CA HIS A 123 13.05 19.84 3.76
C HIS A 123 12.42 18.80 4.70
N GLY A 124 12.66 18.98 6.00
CA GLY A 124 12.23 18.03 7.03
C GLY A 124 13.08 16.77 7.07
N LYS A 125 12.53 15.73 7.69
CA LYS A 125 13.21 14.44 7.86
C LYS A 125 12.25 13.27 7.82
N LEU A 126 12.74 12.18 7.26
CA LEU A 126 12.10 10.88 7.21
C LEU A 126 12.94 9.91 8.06
N THR A 127 12.32 9.18 8.98
CA THR A 127 12.97 8.09 9.71
C THR A 127 12.57 6.77 9.09
N MET A 128 13.55 6.04 8.55
CA MET A 128 13.41 4.72 7.93
C MET A 128 14.19 3.69 8.73
N PHE A 129 13.51 2.66 9.26
CA PHE A 129 14.13 1.58 10.02
C PHE A 129 15.03 2.10 11.16
N GLY A 130 14.57 3.12 11.88
CA GLY A 130 15.32 3.80 12.94
C GLY A 130 16.43 4.75 12.46
N THR A 131 16.63 4.91 11.15
CA THR A 131 17.63 5.80 10.57
C THR A 131 17.02 7.09 10.03
N GLU A 132 17.59 8.25 10.37
CA GLU A 132 17.15 9.54 9.83
C GLU A 132 17.69 9.78 8.41
N ILE A 133 16.80 10.21 7.52
CA ILE A 133 17.04 10.59 6.13
C ILE A 133 16.58 12.03 5.93
N ASN A 134 17.45 12.86 5.39
CA ASN A 134 17.18 14.27 5.10
C ASN A 134 17.92 14.71 3.81
N GLU A 135 17.86 16.00 3.48
CA GLU A 135 18.44 16.57 2.25
C GLU A 135 19.95 16.31 2.07
N LYS A 136 20.67 16.07 3.18
CA LYS A 136 22.14 15.88 3.25
C LYS A 136 22.54 14.41 3.21
N THR A 137 21.59 13.49 3.31
CA THR A 137 21.86 12.06 3.25
C THR A 137 22.47 11.69 1.90
N LYS A 138 23.54 10.88 1.92
CA LYS A 138 24.26 10.47 0.71
C LYS A 138 23.43 9.47 -0.11
N GLU A 139 23.45 9.63 -1.43
CA GLU A 139 22.75 8.73 -2.35
C GLU A 139 23.20 7.27 -2.21
N SER A 140 24.50 7.02 -2.04
CA SER A 140 25.01 5.65 -1.87
C SER A 140 24.46 4.95 -0.64
N PHE A 141 24.21 5.70 0.44
CA PHE A 141 23.60 5.15 1.65
C PHE A 141 22.13 4.79 1.43
N MET A 142 21.38 5.69 0.79
CA MET A 142 19.98 5.45 0.43
C MET A 142 19.85 4.26 -0.54
N ALA A 143 20.74 4.15 -1.54
CA ALA A 143 20.75 3.04 -2.48
C ALA A 143 20.96 1.68 -1.80
N ASN A 144 21.85 1.61 -0.81
CA ASN A 144 22.05 0.39 -0.02
C ASN A 144 20.81 0.04 0.81
N LEU A 145 20.19 1.03 1.48
CA LEU A 145 18.94 0.80 2.21
C LEU A 145 17.82 0.32 1.28
N ARG A 146 17.67 0.92 0.10
CA ARG A 146 16.69 0.47 -0.90
C ARG A 146 16.93 -0.98 -1.29
N LEU A 147 18.16 -1.33 -1.67
CA LEU A 147 18.51 -2.69 -2.11
C LEU A 147 18.26 -3.75 -1.02
N GLU A 148 18.51 -3.41 0.24
CA GLU A 148 18.47 -4.36 1.35
C GLU A 148 17.12 -4.47 2.05
N LYS A 149 16.37 -3.36 2.14
CA LYS A 149 15.23 -3.24 3.06
C LYS A 149 13.92 -2.93 2.37
N ILE A 150 13.94 -2.53 1.10
CA ILE A 150 12.75 -2.00 0.41
C ILE A 150 12.49 -2.80 -0.87
N GLY A 151 11.33 -3.43 -0.94
CA GLY A 151 10.79 -4.00 -2.17
C GLY A 151 9.91 -2.97 -2.87
N PHE A 152 9.99 -2.91 -4.20
CA PHE A 152 9.17 -1.99 -5.00
C PHE A 152 8.39 -2.70 -6.09
N VAL A 153 7.11 -2.35 -6.19
CA VAL A 153 6.18 -2.78 -7.23
C VAL A 153 5.63 -1.52 -7.90
N PHE A 154 5.93 -1.36 -9.19
CA PHE A 154 5.51 -0.20 -9.98
C PHE A 154 4.30 -0.53 -10.85
N GLN A 155 3.52 0.48 -11.23
CA GLN A 155 2.38 0.33 -12.14
C GLN A 155 2.79 -0.31 -13.48
N THR A 156 3.88 0.14 -14.09
CA THR A 156 4.34 -0.32 -15.42
C THR A 156 5.12 -1.65 -15.40
N TYR A 157 5.04 -2.43 -14.31
CA TYR A 157 5.80 -3.67 -14.01
C TYR A 157 7.34 -3.50 -13.92
N ASN A 158 7.94 -2.70 -14.82
CA ASN A 158 9.37 -2.43 -14.95
C ASN A 158 10.22 -3.71 -15.00
N LEU A 159 9.72 -4.77 -15.62
CA LEU A 159 10.46 -6.01 -15.86
C LEU A 159 11.48 -5.80 -16.99
N LEU A 160 12.65 -6.43 -16.87
CA LEU A 160 13.64 -6.45 -17.95
C LEU A 160 13.12 -7.39 -19.04
N SER A 161 12.78 -6.82 -20.20
CA SER A 161 12.15 -7.52 -21.32
C SER A 161 13.00 -8.64 -21.92
N THR A 162 14.32 -8.56 -21.77
CA THR A 162 15.28 -9.56 -22.25
C THR A 162 15.57 -10.68 -21.24
N MET A 163 14.93 -10.65 -20.07
CA MET A 163 15.09 -11.63 -19.01
C MET A 163 13.78 -12.37 -18.77
N SER A 164 13.86 -13.67 -18.51
CA SER A 164 12.72 -14.49 -18.07
C SER A 164 12.16 -14.03 -16.72
N ALA A 165 10.98 -14.53 -16.34
CA ALA A 165 10.42 -14.34 -15.00
C ALA A 165 11.40 -14.78 -13.90
N TYR A 166 12.06 -15.93 -14.08
CA TYR A 166 13.09 -16.43 -13.18
C TYR A 166 14.25 -15.44 -13.05
N GLU A 167 14.80 -14.96 -14.15
CA GLU A 167 15.95 -14.05 -14.14
C GLU A 167 15.60 -12.69 -13.53
N ASN A 168 14.40 -12.16 -13.82
CA ASN A 168 13.91 -10.93 -13.20
C ASN A 168 13.81 -11.05 -11.68
N VAL A 169 13.34 -12.20 -11.16
CA VAL A 169 13.23 -12.45 -9.72
C VAL A 169 14.58 -12.74 -9.07
N GLU A 170 15.52 -13.41 -9.75
CA GLU A 170 16.86 -13.69 -9.21
C GLU A 170 17.75 -12.43 -9.14
N LEU A 171 17.58 -11.50 -10.08
CA LEU A 171 18.50 -10.38 -10.29
C LEU A 171 18.79 -9.54 -9.03
N PRO A 172 17.82 -9.11 -8.20
CA PRO A 172 18.12 -8.28 -7.03
C PRO A 172 18.99 -9.01 -6.00
N MET A 173 18.80 -10.33 -5.83
CA MET A 173 19.63 -11.15 -4.96
C MET A 173 21.06 -11.31 -5.49
N LYS A 174 21.22 -11.36 -6.81
CA LYS A 174 22.53 -11.38 -7.46
C LYS A 174 23.28 -10.06 -7.24
N ILE A 175 22.58 -8.92 -7.32
CA ILE A 175 23.15 -7.59 -7.07
C ILE A 175 23.53 -7.44 -5.58
N LEU A 176 22.66 -7.87 -4.67
CA LEU A 176 22.92 -7.80 -3.22
C LEU A 176 24.07 -8.72 -2.77
N GLY A 177 24.28 -9.84 -3.46
CA GLY A 177 25.49 -10.67 -3.29
C GLY A 177 25.57 -11.48 -1.99
N ARG A 178 24.52 -11.50 -1.16
CA ARG A 178 24.50 -12.25 0.12
C ARG A 178 24.33 -13.76 -0.04
N LEU A 179 23.65 -14.19 -1.11
CA LEU A 179 23.31 -15.59 -1.35
C LEU A 179 24.19 -16.19 -2.46
N ASN A 180 24.62 -17.43 -2.27
CA ASN A 180 25.30 -18.18 -3.32
C ASN A 180 24.32 -18.62 -4.43
N LYS A 181 24.85 -19.12 -5.56
CA LYS A 181 24.02 -19.50 -6.72
C LYS A 181 22.91 -20.50 -6.39
N LYS A 182 23.20 -21.51 -5.57
CA LYS A 182 22.24 -22.55 -5.19
C LYS A 182 21.11 -21.97 -4.33
N GLN A 183 21.47 -21.16 -3.33
CA GLN A 183 20.49 -20.49 -2.46
C GLN A 183 19.58 -19.54 -3.23
N ARG A 184 20.14 -18.75 -4.16
CA ARG A 184 19.33 -17.87 -5.02
C ARG A 184 18.36 -18.67 -5.88
N HIS A 185 18.82 -19.75 -6.49
CA HIS A 185 17.97 -20.62 -7.31
C HIS A 185 16.78 -21.19 -6.53
N GLU A 186 17.04 -21.80 -5.37
CA GLU A 186 15.99 -22.36 -4.51
C GLU A 186 14.99 -21.28 -4.05
N ARG A 187 15.49 -20.09 -3.75
CA ARG A 187 14.66 -18.96 -3.33
C ARG A 187 13.81 -18.40 -4.47
N THR A 188 14.37 -18.23 -5.66
CA THR A 188 13.64 -17.77 -6.85
C THR A 188 12.47 -18.71 -7.18
N ILE A 189 12.71 -20.03 -7.14
CA ILE A 189 11.67 -21.04 -7.36
C ILE A 189 10.54 -20.87 -6.35
N LYS A 190 10.86 -20.83 -5.06
CA LYS A 190 9.86 -20.65 -3.98
C LYS A 190 9.05 -19.37 -4.12
N LEU A 191 9.67 -18.27 -4.55
CA LEU A 191 8.98 -17.00 -4.76
C LEU A 191 8.03 -17.06 -5.96
N LEU A 192 8.43 -17.73 -7.04
CA LEU A 192 7.57 -17.93 -8.21
C LEU A 192 6.41 -18.89 -7.91
N GLU A 193 6.64 -19.94 -7.13
CA GLU A 193 5.59 -20.82 -6.59
C GLU A 193 4.62 -20.06 -5.69
N LEU A 194 5.13 -19.21 -4.78
CA LEU A 194 4.31 -18.39 -3.88
C LEU A 194 3.32 -17.49 -4.62
N VAL A 195 3.71 -17.00 -5.81
CA VAL A 195 2.86 -16.17 -6.66
C VAL A 195 2.15 -16.96 -7.77
N GLY A 196 2.19 -18.30 -7.72
CA GLY A 196 1.46 -19.18 -8.65
C GLY A 196 2.00 -19.18 -10.09
N LEU A 197 3.31 -18.97 -10.27
CA LEU A 197 3.98 -18.87 -11.57
C LEU A 197 5.01 -19.98 -11.80
N GLN A 198 4.88 -21.14 -11.14
CA GLN A 198 5.86 -22.22 -11.30
C GLN A 198 5.98 -22.76 -12.74
N ASP A 199 4.88 -22.76 -13.49
CA ASP A 199 4.87 -23.23 -14.87
C ASP A 199 5.26 -22.13 -15.88
N ARG A 200 5.55 -20.92 -15.37
CA ARG A 200 5.85 -19.71 -16.16
C ARG A 200 7.25 -19.16 -15.96
N MET A 201 8.09 -19.81 -15.14
CA MET A 201 9.40 -19.28 -14.74
C MET A 201 10.34 -18.91 -15.92
N ASN A 202 10.27 -19.66 -17.03
CA ASN A 202 11.14 -19.45 -18.19
C ASN A 202 10.57 -18.47 -19.24
N HIS A 203 9.36 -17.94 -19.04
CA HIS A 203 8.72 -17.05 -20.01
C HIS A 203 9.30 -15.63 -19.90
N LEU A 204 9.41 -14.96 -21.04
CA LEU A 204 9.74 -13.55 -21.14
C LEU A 204 8.51 -12.68 -20.79
N PRO A 205 8.68 -11.41 -20.36
CA PRO A 205 7.57 -10.52 -20.04
C PRO A 205 6.54 -10.39 -21.17
N SER A 206 6.99 -10.41 -22.44
CA SER A 206 6.09 -10.36 -23.62
C SER A 206 5.19 -11.58 -23.77
N GLU A 207 5.48 -12.67 -23.07
CA GLU A 207 4.74 -13.94 -23.12
C GLU A 207 3.81 -14.10 -21.90
N LEU A 208 3.78 -13.11 -21.01
CA LEU A 208 2.99 -13.11 -19.78
C LEU A 208 1.84 -12.10 -19.87
N SER A 209 0.67 -12.47 -19.36
CA SER A 209 -0.45 -11.54 -19.15
C SER A 209 -0.10 -10.44 -18.14
N GLY A 210 -0.83 -9.33 -18.12
CA GLY A 210 -0.60 -8.24 -17.17
C GLY A 210 -0.64 -8.70 -15.71
N GLY A 211 -1.61 -9.55 -15.34
CA GLY A 211 -1.69 -10.13 -14.00
C GLY A 211 -0.50 -11.03 -13.66
N GLU A 212 0.00 -11.81 -14.62
CA GLU A 212 1.22 -12.62 -14.44
C GLU A 212 2.46 -11.73 -14.29
N GLN A 213 2.62 -10.69 -15.13
CA GLN A 213 3.73 -9.72 -15.00
C GLN A 213 3.71 -9.00 -13.66
N GLN A 214 2.52 -8.66 -13.15
CA GLN A 214 2.37 -8.07 -11.82
C GLN A 214 2.82 -9.04 -10.72
N ARG A 215 2.45 -10.32 -10.82
CA ARG A 215 2.88 -11.36 -9.88
C ARG A 215 4.39 -11.61 -9.92
N VAL A 216 5.02 -11.59 -11.11
CA VAL A 216 6.50 -11.60 -11.24
C VAL A 216 7.11 -10.39 -10.54
N THR A 217 6.52 -9.21 -10.72
CA THR A 217 6.99 -7.96 -10.08
C THR A 217 6.94 -8.04 -8.56
N ILE A 218 5.87 -8.61 -8.00
CA ILE A 218 5.73 -8.87 -6.56
C ILE A 218 6.80 -9.86 -6.08
N ALA A 219 6.98 -10.98 -6.77
CA ALA A 219 8.02 -11.97 -6.45
C ALA A 219 9.43 -11.36 -6.46
N ARG A 220 9.73 -10.52 -7.46
CA ARG A 220 10.99 -9.78 -7.56
C ARG A 220 11.18 -8.83 -6.38
N ALA A 221 10.14 -8.08 -6.00
CA ALA A 221 10.21 -7.14 -4.89
C ALA A 221 10.49 -7.84 -3.55
N LEU A 222 10.01 -9.08 -3.37
CA LEU A 222 10.23 -9.91 -2.18
C LEU A 222 11.60 -10.63 -2.16
N SER A 223 12.34 -10.60 -3.27
CA SER A 223 13.54 -11.41 -3.46
C SER A 223 14.61 -11.20 -2.40
N ASN A 224 14.81 -9.98 -1.92
CA ASN A 224 15.80 -9.64 -0.90
C ASN A 224 15.27 -9.68 0.55
N GLU A 225 14.08 -10.23 0.80
CA GLU A 225 13.43 -10.20 2.13
C GLU A 225 13.28 -8.77 2.68
N PRO A 226 12.63 -7.86 1.92
CA PRO A 226 12.50 -6.49 2.36
C PRO A 226 11.67 -6.38 3.64
N GLU A 227 12.00 -5.40 4.48
CA GLU A 227 11.20 -5.05 5.66
C GLU A 227 9.94 -4.25 5.30
N LEU A 228 9.97 -3.60 4.13
CA LEU A 228 8.90 -2.76 3.61
C LEU A 228 8.69 -3.02 2.12
N LEU A 229 7.44 -3.26 1.73
CA LEU A 229 7.02 -3.38 0.35
C LEU A 229 6.22 -2.15 -0.06
N LEU A 230 6.72 -1.43 -1.06
CA LEU A 230 6.11 -0.24 -1.62
C LEU A 230 5.45 -0.59 -2.94
N MET A 231 4.21 -0.13 -3.12
CA MET A 231 3.43 -0.39 -4.32
C MET A 231 2.82 0.89 -4.86
N ASP A 232 3.09 1.21 -6.12
CA ASP A 232 2.50 2.36 -6.81
C ASP A 232 1.48 1.87 -7.83
N GLU A 233 0.19 2.04 -7.53
CA GLU A 233 -0.94 1.63 -8.38
C GLU A 233 -0.79 0.20 -8.95
N PRO A 234 -0.57 -0.82 -8.10
CA PRO A 234 -0.22 -2.18 -8.54
C PRO A 234 -1.34 -2.90 -9.32
N THR A 235 -2.53 -2.32 -9.39
CA THR A 235 -3.68 -2.87 -10.11
C THR A 235 -4.25 -1.91 -11.15
N GLY A 236 -3.55 -0.80 -11.45
CA GLY A 236 -4.06 0.26 -12.34
C GLY A 236 -4.34 -0.22 -13.78
N ASP A 237 -3.56 -1.18 -14.26
CA ASP A 237 -3.64 -1.70 -15.63
C ASP A 237 -4.25 -3.12 -15.70
N LEU A 238 -4.88 -3.59 -14.62
CA LEU A 238 -5.45 -4.94 -14.51
C LEU A 238 -6.97 -4.94 -14.66
N ASP A 239 -7.51 -6.00 -15.26
CA ASP A 239 -8.95 -6.26 -15.20
C ASP A 239 -9.41 -6.58 -13.77
N THR A 240 -10.72 -6.56 -13.53
CA THR A 240 -11.31 -6.75 -12.20
C THR A 240 -10.92 -8.08 -11.57
N LYS A 241 -10.84 -9.16 -12.36
CA LYS A 241 -10.52 -10.49 -11.86
C LYS A 241 -9.06 -10.54 -11.40
N ASN A 242 -8.15 -10.09 -12.25
CA ASN A 242 -6.72 -10.01 -11.94
C ASN A 242 -6.44 -9.05 -10.78
N THR A 243 -7.16 -7.93 -10.69
CA THR A 243 -7.11 -7.01 -9.54
C THR A 243 -7.41 -7.74 -8.23
N ILE A 244 -8.51 -8.50 -8.18
CA ILE A 244 -8.87 -9.26 -6.98
C ILE A 244 -7.84 -10.34 -6.67
N GLU A 245 -7.37 -11.09 -7.66
CA GLU A 245 -6.34 -12.11 -7.46
C GLU A 245 -5.03 -11.52 -6.89
N VAL A 246 -4.57 -10.39 -7.44
CA VAL A 246 -3.37 -9.70 -6.97
C VAL A 246 -3.55 -9.11 -5.57
N MET A 247 -4.67 -8.43 -5.30
CA MET A 247 -4.93 -7.87 -3.96
C MET A 247 -5.07 -8.95 -2.90
N ASN A 248 -5.68 -10.08 -3.25
CA ASN A 248 -5.79 -11.26 -2.40
C ASN A 248 -4.40 -11.84 -2.07
N LEU A 249 -3.52 -11.95 -3.06
CA LEU A 249 -2.13 -12.34 -2.83
C LEU A 249 -1.42 -11.37 -1.88
N ILE A 250 -1.56 -10.07 -2.09
CA ILE A 250 -0.95 -9.02 -1.27
C ILE A 250 -1.43 -9.10 0.19
N LEU A 251 -2.72 -9.31 0.39
CA LEU A 251 -3.31 -9.52 1.71
C LEU A 251 -2.72 -10.77 2.38
N GLU A 252 -2.60 -11.87 1.64
CA GLU A 252 -2.02 -13.11 2.19
C GLU A 252 -0.55 -12.93 2.59
N LEU A 253 0.25 -12.22 1.80
CA LEU A 253 1.63 -11.85 2.16
C LEU A 253 1.65 -11.05 3.48
N ASN A 254 0.77 -10.07 3.60
CA ASN A 254 0.69 -9.23 4.78
C ASN A 254 0.24 -9.99 6.04
N GLN A 255 -0.76 -10.87 5.92
CA GLN A 255 -1.35 -11.57 7.06
C GLN A 255 -0.56 -12.80 7.49
N LYS A 256 -0.02 -13.58 6.54
CA LYS A 256 0.66 -14.84 6.84
C LYS A 256 2.17 -14.66 7.05
N ILE A 257 2.79 -13.77 6.28
CA ILE A 257 4.25 -13.54 6.33
C ILE A 257 4.59 -12.34 7.22
N GLY A 258 3.63 -11.44 7.45
CA GLY A 258 3.86 -10.23 8.26
C GLY A 258 4.63 -9.15 7.50
N THR A 259 4.56 -9.16 6.16
CA THR A 259 5.18 -8.13 5.32
C THR A 259 4.54 -6.77 5.60
N THR A 260 5.35 -5.74 5.85
CA THR A 260 4.86 -4.35 5.93
C THR A 260 4.62 -3.81 4.53
N ILE A 261 3.47 -3.20 4.27
CA ILE A 261 3.07 -2.76 2.94
C ILE A 261 2.59 -1.31 2.98
N ILE A 262 3.08 -0.50 2.05
CA ILE A 262 2.50 0.81 1.74
C ILE A 262 2.12 0.80 0.26
N MET A 263 0.83 1.04 -0.01
CA MET A 263 0.30 1.04 -1.37
C MET A 263 -0.30 2.40 -1.70
N VAL A 264 0.12 3.01 -2.80
CA VAL A 264 -0.58 4.13 -3.40
C VAL A 264 -1.69 3.61 -4.29
N THR A 265 -2.90 4.13 -4.11
CA THR A 265 -4.00 3.89 -5.05
C THR A 265 -5.00 5.05 -5.12
N HIS A 266 -5.69 5.17 -6.23
CA HIS A 266 -6.89 6.01 -6.38
C HIS A 266 -8.20 5.19 -6.33
N ASN A 267 -8.13 3.85 -6.27
CA ASN A 267 -9.30 2.98 -6.32
C ASN A 267 -9.94 2.78 -4.92
N PRO A 268 -11.18 3.23 -4.67
CA PRO A 268 -11.88 3.02 -3.39
C PRO A 268 -12.24 1.58 -3.10
N ASP A 269 -12.44 0.79 -4.13
CA ASP A 269 -13.02 -0.53 -3.99
C ASP A 269 -12.04 -1.51 -3.33
N ILE A 270 -10.75 -1.16 -3.25
CA ILE A 270 -9.70 -1.96 -2.63
C ILE A 270 -9.26 -1.45 -1.24
N GLU A 271 -9.87 -0.39 -0.70
CA GLU A 271 -9.50 0.14 0.62
C GLU A 271 -9.69 -0.89 1.75
N CYS A 272 -10.62 -1.83 1.57
CA CYS A 272 -10.92 -2.88 2.53
C CYS A 272 -9.77 -3.86 2.80
N TYR A 273 -8.74 -3.89 1.95
CA TYR A 273 -7.57 -4.74 2.14
C TYR A 273 -6.56 -4.18 3.16
N ALA A 274 -6.55 -2.86 3.38
CA ALA A 274 -5.58 -2.22 4.25
C ALA A 274 -5.98 -2.28 5.74
N ASP A 275 -5.01 -2.21 6.64
CA ASP A 275 -5.26 -1.95 8.06
C ASP A 275 -5.75 -0.50 8.26
N ARG A 276 -5.22 0.44 7.47
CA ARG A 276 -5.68 1.84 7.46
C ARG A 276 -5.36 2.55 6.15
N ILE A 277 -6.05 3.67 5.95
CA ILE A 277 -5.92 4.55 4.80
C ILE A 277 -5.47 5.93 5.27
N ILE A 278 -4.46 6.50 4.63
CA ILE A 278 -4.03 7.89 4.78
C ILE A 278 -4.45 8.62 3.50
N TYR A 279 -5.25 9.66 3.67
CA TYR A 279 -5.75 10.46 2.56
C TYR A 279 -4.82 11.66 2.32
N LEU A 280 -4.26 11.74 1.12
CA LEU A 280 -3.40 12.83 0.66
C LEU A 280 -4.14 13.68 -0.37
N GLN A 281 -4.06 14.99 -0.23
CA GLN A 281 -4.58 15.95 -1.19
C GLN A 281 -3.67 17.18 -1.23
N ASP A 282 -3.37 17.65 -2.44
CA ASP A 282 -2.55 18.84 -2.69
C ASP A 282 -1.21 18.85 -1.93
N GLY A 283 -0.62 17.67 -1.72
CA GLY A 283 0.65 17.49 -1.02
C GLY A 283 0.56 17.43 0.52
N HIS A 284 -0.65 17.45 1.08
CA HIS A 284 -0.91 17.38 2.53
C HIS A 284 -1.61 16.07 2.92
N ILE A 285 -1.43 15.62 4.16
CA ILE A 285 -2.30 14.60 4.75
C ILE A 285 -3.56 15.28 5.27
N ILE A 286 -4.72 14.81 4.79
CA ILE A 286 -6.03 15.36 5.16
C ILE A 286 -6.65 14.58 6.32
N LYS A 287 -6.53 13.25 6.29
CA LYS A 287 -7.07 12.38 7.33
C LYS A 287 -6.45 10.98 7.31
N GLN A 288 -6.62 10.27 8.41
CA GLN A 288 -6.37 8.84 8.53
C GLN A 288 -7.67 8.12 8.90
N VAL A 289 -7.96 7.00 8.25
CA VAL A 289 -9.09 6.12 8.55
C VAL A 289 -8.56 4.74 8.86
N ILE A 290 -8.94 4.17 10.00
CA ILE A 290 -8.52 2.83 10.42
C ILE A 290 -9.64 1.84 10.10
N ASN A 291 -9.31 0.78 9.38
CA ASN A 291 -10.25 -0.30 9.14
C ASN A 291 -10.34 -1.18 10.38
N SER A 292 -11.56 -1.54 10.79
CA SER A 292 -11.74 -2.48 11.91
C SER A 292 -11.23 -3.88 11.58
N GLN A 293 -11.22 -4.25 10.30
CA GLN A 293 -10.70 -5.51 9.80
C GLN A 293 -10.30 -5.40 8.33
N GLN A 294 -9.29 -6.16 7.94
CA GLN A 294 -8.96 -6.38 6.53
C GLN A 294 -9.91 -7.42 5.93
N THR A 295 -10.37 -7.19 4.71
CA THR A 295 -11.35 -8.06 4.04
C THR A 295 -10.84 -8.49 2.67
N LYS A 296 -10.87 -9.80 2.43
CA LYS A 296 -10.60 -10.41 1.12
C LYS A 296 -11.83 -10.23 0.21
N LEU A 297 -11.66 -9.80 -1.04
CA LEU A 297 -12.79 -9.75 -1.98
C LEU A 297 -12.95 -11.09 -2.71
N ASP A 298 -14.22 -11.48 -2.88
CA ASP A 298 -14.64 -12.53 -3.79
C ASP A 298 -15.14 -11.92 -5.11
N TYR A 299 -14.73 -12.50 -6.24
CA TYR A 299 -15.06 -11.96 -7.56
C TYR A 299 -16.56 -11.90 -7.82
N THR A 300 -17.29 -12.97 -7.52
CA THR A 300 -18.73 -13.04 -7.82
C THR A 300 -19.52 -12.07 -6.95
N ALA A 301 -19.19 -12.00 -5.65
CA ALA A 301 -19.79 -11.03 -4.74
C ALA A 301 -19.47 -9.58 -5.14
N PHE A 302 -18.23 -9.31 -5.56
CA PHE A 302 -17.79 -7.98 -5.95
C PHE A 302 -18.47 -7.50 -7.24
N MET A 303 -18.59 -8.36 -8.25
CA MET A 303 -19.30 -8.02 -9.48
C MET A 303 -20.77 -7.69 -9.22
N ARG A 304 -21.42 -8.45 -8.33
CA ARG A 304 -22.80 -8.15 -7.92
C ARG A 304 -22.91 -6.79 -7.25
N TYR A 305 -21.96 -6.44 -6.39
CA TYR A 305 -21.91 -5.11 -5.75
C TYR A 305 -21.77 -3.99 -6.78
N ILE A 306 -20.86 -4.13 -7.75
CA ILE A 306 -20.69 -3.13 -8.82
C ILE A 306 -22.00 -2.95 -9.60
N SER A 307 -22.63 -4.04 -10.04
CA SER A 307 -23.89 -3.95 -10.79
C SER A 307 -25.00 -3.23 -10.01
N LEU A 308 -25.17 -3.55 -8.72
CA LEU A 308 -26.16 -2.86 -7.87
C LEU A 308 -25.84 -1.38 -7.66
N ARG A 309 -24.56 -1.01 -7.57
CA ARG A 309 -24.11 0.39 -7.44
C ARG A 309 -24.45 1.20 -8.69
N GLU A 310 -24.25 0.63 -9.87
CA GLU A 310 -24.56 1.26 -11.15
C GLU A 310 -26.06 1.42 -11.35
N GLU A 311 -26.86 0.40 -11.00
CA GLU A 311 -28.33 0.47 -11.03
C GLU A 311 -28.88 1.56 -10.10
N SER A 312 -28.25 1.78 -8.94
CA SER A 312 -28.67 2.80 -7.97
C SER A 312 -28.30 4.23 -8.36
N GLN A 313 -27.42 4.39 -9.35
CA GLN A 313 -26.98 5.69 -9.88
C GLN A 313 -27.67 6.07 -11.21
N SER A 314 -28.52 5.17 -11.72
CA SER A 314 -29.30 5.30 -12.96
C SER A 314 -30.73 5.76 -12.68
#